data_AF-A0A1V4V1W6-F1
#
_entry.id   AF-A0A1V4V1W6-F1
#
_cell.length_a   1.000
_cell.length_b   1.000
_cell.length_c   1.000
_cell.angle_alpha   90.00
_cell.angle_beta   90.00
_cell.angle_gamma   90.00
#
_symmetry.space_group_name_H-M   'P 1'
#
loop_
_entity.id
_entity.type
_entity.pdbx_description
1 polymer ?
#
loop_
_entity_poly.entity_id
_entity_poly.type
_entity_poly.pdbx_seq_one_letter_code
_entity_poly.pdbx_strand_id
1 'polypeptide(L)'
;MPFCKTRVSGFSGCSFAIRRDLYLSLGGFDQRFFMYNDDADLSWRANLNGFKILYIPQSTVKHDYTLKMSPKKLYHLEKGRYTILRKYLSTECLLLLGPSLLITEILTFGFASRHGMAYLYNKMLAMLHGLTDEITPVKGNSHLLIGSLDDRIPDDQLTTYKLDVFIIRSINFIYSFNFSCLKAIKMSYQKQIEKRVLQISHRLLNNPVD
;
A
#
# COMPACT_ATOMS: atom_id res chain seq x y z
N MET A 1 9.04 -2.12 31.44
CA MET A 1 8.15 -2.79 30.47
C MET A 1 9.01 -3.38 29.36
N PRO A 2 8.81 -4.64 28.94
CA PRO A 2 9.62 -5.24 27.89
C PRO A 2 9.42 -4.46 26.58
N PHE A 3 10.49 -4.37 25.79
CA PHE A 3 10.55 -3.70 24.49
C PHE A 3 9.61 -4.39 23.47
N CYS A 4 8.31 -4.10 23.52
CA CYS A 4 7.37 -4.64 22.56
C CYS A 4 7.52 -3.91 21.22
N LYS A 5 8.33 -4.49 20.33
CA LYS A 5 8.42 -4.06 18.94
C LYS A 5 7.24 -4.67 18.19
N THR A 6 6.32 -3.84 17.71
CA THR A 6 5.19 -4.30 16.92
C THR A 6 5.56 -4.31 15.44
N ARG A 7 5.29 -5.41 14.75
CA ARG A 7 5.42 -5.45 13.29
C ARG A 7 4.28 -4.65 12.66
N VAL A 8 4.62 -3.79 11.71
CA VAL A 8 3.66 -2.98 10.95
C VAL A 8 3.88 -3.17 9.44
N SER A 9 2.88 -2.82 8.64
CA SER A 9 2.93 -2.94 7.17
C SER A 9 3.69 -1.80 6.49
N GLY A 10 3.83 -0.65 7.15
CA GLY A 10 4.52 0.53 6.61
C GLY A 10 4.99 1.49 7.69
N PHE A 11 5.75 2.50 7.29
CA PHE A 11 6.19 3.60 8.14
C PHE A 11 5.82 4.94 7.51
N SER A 12 5.76 5.99 8.33
CA SER A 12 5.65 7.36 7.84
C SER A 12 7.05 7.93 7.54
N GLY A 13 7.17 8.62 6.41
CA GLY A 13 8.39 9.37 6.05
C GLY A 13 8.79 10.44 7.08
N CYS A 14 7.88 10.85 7.97
CA CYS A 14 8.15 11.82 9.02
C CYS A 14 9.19 11.34 10.05
N SER A 15 9.21 10.04 10.38
CA SER A 15 10.10 9.52 11.43
C SER A 15 10.33 8.03 11.24
N PHE A 16 11.45 7.68 10.59
CA PHE A 16 11.91 6.30 10.46
C PHE A 16 13.44 6.26 10.45
N ALA A 17 13.99 5.06 10.69
CA ALA A 17 15.41 4.79 10.56
C ALA A 17 15.60 3.49 9.77
N ILE A 18 16.54 3.51 8.82
CA ILE A 18 16.87 2.37 7.96
C ILE A 18 18.39 2.28 7.83
N ARG A 19 18.95 1.07 7.78
CA ARG A 19 20.39 0.89 7.53
C ARG A 19 20.70 1.36 6.11
N ARG A 20 21.82 2.06 5.92
CA ARG A 20 22.21 2.65 4.63
C ARG A 20 22.31 1.60 3.52
N ASP A 21 22.96 0.48 3.80
CA ASP A 21 23.11 -0.62 2.86
C ASP A 21 21.76 -1.19 2.41
N LEU A 22 20.83 -1.38 3.34
CA LEU A 22 19.46 -1.80 3.05
C LEU A 22 18.70 -0.76 2.21
N TYR A 23 18.80 0.53 2.55
CA TYR A 23 18.17 1.60 1.78
C TYR A 23 18.65 1.61 0.33
N LEU A 24 19.97 1.49 0.13
CA LEU A 24 20.58 1.43 -1.18
C LEU A 24 20.22 0.15 -1.93
N SER A 25 20.18 -1.01 -1.28
CA SER A 25 19.78 -2.26 -1.91
C SER A 25 18.31 -2.26 -2.36
N LEU A 26 17.46 -1.50 -1.69
CA LEU A 26 16.07 -1.30 -2.12
C LEU A 26 15.95 -0.29 -3.27
N GLY A 27 17.00 0.46 -3.62
CA GLY A 27 16.99 1.48 -4.67
C GLY A 27 16.63 2.89 -4.19
N GLY A 28 16.66 3.15 -2.88
CA GLY A 28 16.37 4.46 -2.29
C GLY A 28 14.94 4.97 -2.52
N PHE A 29 14.67 6.26 -2.37
CA PHE A 29 13.38 6.83 -2.76
C PHE A 29 13.23 6.92 -4.28
N ASP A 30 12.02 6.62 -4.76
CA ASP A 30 11.69 6.75 -6.16
C ASP A 30 11.28 8.19 -6.48
N GLN A 31 12.10 8.86 -7.30
CA GLN A 31 11.96 10.29 -7.61
C GLN A 31 10.65 10.64 -8.35
N ARG A 32 9.90 9.65 -8.85
CA ARG A 32 8.57 9.88 -9.41
C ARG A 32 7.55 10.33 -8.36
N PHE A 33 7.80 9.99 -7.09
CA PHE A 33 7.05 10.50 -5.95
C PHE A 33 7.77 11.73 -5.40
N PHE A 34 7.41 12.92 -5.92
CA PHE A 34 7.96 14.17 -5.41
C PHE A 34 7.57 14.41 -3.94
N MET A 35 6.32 14.10 -3.59
CA MET A 35 5.76 14.29 -2.26
C MET A 35 4.60 13.33 -2.06
N TYR A 36 4.53 12.71 -0.89
CA TYR A 36 3.55 11.69 -0.52
C TYR A 36 3.71 10.38 -1.29
N ASN A 37 3.34 9.27 -0.64
CA ASN A 37 3.44 7.90 -1.16
C ASN A 37 4.87 7.39 -1.41
N ASP A 38 5.90 8.23 -1.25
CA ASP A 38 7.31 7.85 -1.32
C ASP A 38 7.70 6.90 -0.17
N ASP A 39 7.16 7.14 1.02
CA ASP A 39 7.29 6.28 2.19
C ASP A 39 6.51 4.96 2.04
N ALA A 40 5.31 5.02 1.47
CA ALA A 40 4.51 3.83 1.14
C ALA A 40 5.22 2.96 0.10
N ASP A 41 5.78 3.57 -0.95
CA ASP A 41 6.54 2.89 -1.99
C ASP A 41 7.77 2.16 -1.42
N LEU A 42 8.56 2.84 -0.59
CA LEU A 42 9.72 2.24 0.06
C LEU A 42 9.31 1.14 1.05
N SER A 43 8.22 1.33 1.79
CA SER A 43 7.64 0.32 2.68
C SER A 43 7.23 -0.94 1.91
N TRP A 44 6.60 -0.79 0.75
CA TRP A 44 6.16 -1.92 -0.07
C TRP A 44 7.34 -2.68 -0.65
N ARG A 45 8.40 -1.99 -1.10
CA ARG A 45 9.65 -2.63 -1.52
C ARG A 45 10.32 -3.39 -0.39
N ALA A 46 10.34 -2.83 0.82
CA ALA A 46 10.87 -3.54 1.98
C ALA A 46 10.09 -4.83 2.26
N ASN A 47 8.75 -4.78 2.25
CA ASN A 47 7.89 -5.95 2.43
C ASN A 47 8.08 -7.01 1.34
N LEU A 48 8.15 -6.59 0.07
CA LEU A 48 8.38 -7.49 -1.07
C LEU A 48 9.72 -8.24 -0.97
N ASN A 49 10.74 -7.61 -0.39
CA ASN A 49 12.04 -8.22 -0.15
C ASN A 49 12.13 -8.96 1.20
N GLY A 50 11.00 -9.16 1.89
CA GLY A 50 10.93 -9.93 3.14
C GLY A 50 11.46 -9.21 4.37
N PHE A 51 11.76 -7.91 4.28
CA PHE A 51 12.20 -7.14 5.45
C PHE A 51 11.04 -6.82 6.38
N LYS A 52 11.36 -6.63 7.67
CA LYS A 52 10.38 -6.31 8.72
C LYS A 52 10.44 -4.83 9.03
N ILE A 53 9.27 -4.19 9.05
CA ILE A 53 9.09 -2.83 9.55
C ILE A 53 8.58 -2.94 10.99
N LEU A 54 9.28 -2.27 11.92
CA LEU A 54 9.01 -2.36 13.35
C LEU A 54 8.66 -0.99 13.91
N TYR A 55 7.52 -0.90 14.59
CA TYR A 55 7.13 0.25 15.38
C TYR A 55 7.80 0.20 16.77
N ILE A 56 8.42 1.31 17.16
CA ILE A 56 9.15 1.46 18.43
C ILE A 56 8.48 2.56 19.26
N PRO A 57 7.56 2.22 20.20
CA PRO A 57 6.78 3.22 20.93
C PRO A 57 7.63 4.13 21.84
N GLN A 58 8.82 3.69 22.23
CA GLN A 58 9.74 4.50 23.05
C GLN A 58 10.44 5.60 22.24
N SER A 59 10.52 5.46 20.91
CA SER A 59 11.14 6.44 20.02
C SER A 59 10.08 7.43 19.55
N THR A 60 9.77 8.42 20.39
CA THR A 60 8.72 9.42 20.11
C THR A 60 9.31 10.67 19.47
N VAL A 61 8.70 11.11 18.35
CA VAL A 61 9.00 12.37 17.68
C VAL A 61 7.70 13.18 17.59
N LYS A 62 7.77 14.48 17.94
CA LYS A 62 6.63 15.40 17.77
C LYS A 62 6.66 15.99 16.36
N HIS A 63 5.66 15.67 15.55
CA HIS A 63 5.48 16.26 14.23
C HIS A 63 4.47 17.40 14.34
N ASP A 64 4.91 18.62 14.08
CA ASP A 64 3.99 19.76 13.98
C ASP A 64 3.29 19.74 12.62
N TYR A 65 2.06 19.20 12.61
CA TYR A 65 1.30 18.95 11.41
C TYR A 65 -0.10 19.55 11.51
N THR A 66 -0.49 20.30 10.47
CA THR A 66 -1.86 20.75 10.28
C THR A 66 -2.50 19.98 9.14
N LEU A 67 -3.66 19.37 9.41
CA LEU A 67 -4.45 18.70 8.39
C LEU A 67 -5.10 19.75 7.46
N LYS A 68 -4.34 20.15 6.43
CA LYS A 68 -4.83 20.99 5.34
C LYS A 68 -4.77 20.21 4.05
N MET A 69 -5.87 20.23 3.30
CA MET A 69 -5.95 19.64 1.97
C MET A 69 -6.04 20.74 0.93
N SER A 70 -4.97 20.91 0.15
CA SER A 70 -4.92 21.87 -0.96
C SER A 70 -5.09 21.15 -2.30
N PRO A 71 -5.45 21.85 -3.39
CA PRO A 71 -5.56 21.22 -4.72
C PRO A 71 -4.26 20.52 -5.15
N LYS A 72 -3.11 21.13 -4.90
CA LYS A 72 -1.79 20.53 -5.21
C LYS A 72 -1.50 19.29 -4.35
N LYS A 73 -1.89 19.31 -3.07
CA LYS A 73 -1.74 18.14 -2.19
C LYS A 73 -2.62 16.99 -2.67
N LEU A 74 -3.86 17.27 -3.05
CA LEU A 74 -4.75 16.28 -3.67
C LEU A 74 -4.12 15.71 -4.94
N TYR A 75 -3.54 16.56 -5.79
CA TYR A 75 -2.85 16.12 -7.01
C TYR A 75 -1.75 15.10 -6.73
N HIS A 76 -0.84 15.39 -5.81
CA HIS A 76 0.29 14.50 -5.51
C HIS A 76 -0.15 13.19 -4.83
N LEU A 77 -1.12 13.26 -3.92
CA LEU A 77 -1.68 12.06 -3.27
C LEU A 77 -2.33 11.12 -4.29
N GLU A 78 -3.18 11.66 -5.16
CA GLU A 78 -3.93 10.87 -6.13
C GLU A 78 -3.03 10.36 -7.26
N LYS A 79 -2.13 11.19 -7.77
CA LYS A 79 -1.13 10.75 -8.76
C LYS A 79 -0.32 9.59 -8.19
N GLY A 80 0.18 9.76 -6.96
CA GLY A 80 0.96 8.73 -6.27
C GLY A 80 0.16 7.43 -6.07
N ARG A 81 -1.13 7.52 -5.72
CA ARG A 81 -2.01 6.35 -5.62
C ARG A 81 -2.09 5.58 -6.93
N TYR A 82 -2.36 6.24 -8.06
CA TYR A 82 -2.40 5.58 -9.38
C TYR A 82 -1.04 4.97 -9.75
N THR A 83 0.05 5.69 -9.50
CA THR A 83 1.40 5.20 -9.75
C THR A 83 1.70 3.94 -8.93
N ILE A 84 1.37 3.91 -7.64
CA ILE A 84 1.52 2.72 -6.78
C ILE A 84 0.69 1.55 -7.34
N LEU A 85 -0.58 1.78 -7.65
CA LEU A 85 -1.46 0.72 -8.15
C LEU A 85 -0.89 0.07 -9.41
N ARG A 86 -0.42 0.88 -10.38
CA ARG A 86 0.20 0.37 -11.62
C ARG A 86 1.58 -0.26 -11.39
N LYS A 87 2.34 0.24 -10.41
CA LYS A 87 3.71 -0.22 -10.13
C LYS A 87 3.75 -1.58 -9.45
N TYR A 88 2.75 -1.91 -8.64
CA TYR A 88 2.78 -3.09 -7.76
C TYR A 88 1.68 -4.12 -8.00
N LEU A 89 0.53 -3.74 -8.56
CA LEU A 89 -0.61 -4.64 -8.69
C LEU A 89 -0.75 -5.18 -10.11
N SER A 90 -0.97 -6.49 -10.23
CA SER A 90 -1.36 -7.12 -11.48
C SER A 90 -2.77 -6.69 -11.91
N THR A 91 -3.07 -6.80 -13.20
CA THR A 91 -4.42 -6.53 -13.74
C THR A 91 -5.50 -7.34 -13.03
N GLU A 92 -5.21 -8.59 -12.68
CA GLU A 92 -6.10 -9.46 -11.92
C GLU A 92 -6.41 -8.88 -10.52
N CYS A 93 -5.37 -8.42 -9.81
CA CYS A 93 -5.54 -7.78 -8.51
C CYS A 93 -6.35 -6.48 -8.64
N LEU A 94 -6.11 -5.68 -9.69
CA LEU A 94 -6.85 -4.45 -9.95
C LEU A 94 -8.33 -4.72 -10.23
N LEU A 95 -8.65 -5.76 -11.00
CA LEU A 95 -10.03 -6.17 -11.27
C LEU A 95 -10.74 -6.66 -10.00
N LEU A 96 -10.08 -7.48 -9.19
CA LEU A 96 -10.62 -7.95 -7.90
C LEU A 96 -10.85 -6.80 -6.90
N LEU A 97 -9.96 -5.81 -6.88
CA LEU A 97 -10.12 -4.60 -6.08
C LEU A 97 -11.07 -3.57 -6.71
N GLY A 98 -11.58 -3.84 -7.92
CA GLY A 98 -12.39 -2.92 -8.72
C GLY A 98 -13.51 -2.23 -7.93
N PRO A 99 -14.33 -2.93 -7.14
CA PRO A 99 -15.39 -2.28 -6.36
C PRO A 99 -14.85 -1.31 -5.29
N SER A 100 -13.77 -1.67 -4.58
CA SER A 100 -13.11 -0.79 -3.61
C SER A 100 -12.46 0.43 -4.28
N LEU A 101 -11.84 0.23 -5.45
CA LEU A 101 -11.25 1.30 -6.23
C LEU A 101 -12.33 2.25 -6.76
N LEU A 102 -13.46 1.74 -7.23
CA LEU A 102 -14.59 2.55 -7.68
C LEU A 102 -15.16 3.42 -6.55
N ILE A 103 -15.33 2.87 -5.35
CA ILE A 103 -15.75 3.65 -4.18
C ILE A 103 -14.74 4.76 -3.87
N THR A 104 -13.44 4.46 -3.93
CA THR A 104 -12.39 5.47 -3.76
C THR A 104 -12.50 6.58 -4.80
N GLU A 105 -12.75 6.25 -6.06
CA GLU A 105 -12.96 7.25 -7.12
C GLU A 105 -14.18 8.12 -6.82
N ILE A 106 -15.33 7.53 -6.47
CA ILE A 106 -16.55 8.27 -6.13
C ILE A 106 -16.29 9.23 -4.96
N LEU A 107 -15.62 8.78 -3.90
CA LEU A 107 -15.35 9.60 -2.72
C LEU A 107 -14.36 10.74 -3.03
N THR A 108 -13.28 10.46 -3.77
CA THR A 108 -12.25 11.46 -4.08
C THR A 108 -12.73 12.48 -5.12
N PHE A 109 -13.50 12.07 -6.13
CA PHE A 109 -14.18 12.99 -7.03
C PHE A 109 -15.28 13.78 -6.33
N GLY A 110 -16.08 13.15 -5.47
CA GLY A 110 -17.08 13.84 -4.65
C GLY A 110 -16.45 14.90 -3.74
N PHE A 111 -15.33 14.58 -3.09
CA PHE A 111 -14.54 15.54 -2.34
C PHE A 111 -14.06 16.70 -3.22
N ALA A 112 -13.46 16.40 -4.38
CA ALA A 112 -12.95 17.43 -5.29
C ALA A 112 -14.06 18.37 -5.79
N SER A 113 -15.21 17.82 -6.20
CA SER A 113 -16.37 18.59 -6.66
C SER A 113 -16.92 19.52 -5.58
N ARG A 114 -16.96 19.08 -4.32
CA ARG A 114 -17.42 19.91 -3.18
C ARG A 114 -16.51 21.08 -2.86
N HIS A 115 -15.22 20.99 -3.18
CA HIS A 115 -14.22 22.04 -2.88
C HIS A 115 -13.95 22.98 -4.06
N GLY A 116 -14.55 22.73 -5.22
CA GLY A 116 -14.55 23.63 -6.38
C GLY A 116 -13.62 23.21 -7.52
N MET A 117 -13.67 23.99 -8.61
CA MET A 117 -13.07 23.62 -9.90
C MET A 117 -11.56 23.39 -9.85
N ALA A 118 -10.83 24.12 -9.00
CA ALA A 118 -9.39 23.91 -8.83
C ALA A 118 -9.06 22.49 -8.32
N TYR A 119 -9.88 21.94 -7.42
CA TYR A 119 -9.70 20.57 -6.92
C TYR A 119 -10.05 19.54 -7.99
N LEU A 120 -11.15 19.75 -8.72
CA LEU A 120 -11.56 18.86 -9.79
C LEU A 120 -10.50 18.80 -10.92
N TYR A 121 -9.97 19.96 -11.32
CA TYR A 121 -8.86 20.05 -12.27
C TYR A 121 -7.64 19.26 -11.80
N ASN A 122 -7.22 19.45 -10.54
CA ASN A 122 -6.07 18.74 -9.98
C ASN A 122 -6.32 17.23 -9.85
N LYS A 123 -7.55 16.80 -9.53
CA LYS A 123 -7.94 15.39 -9.49
C LYS A 123 -7.87 14.75 -10.88
N MET A 124 -8.40 15.42 -11.90
CA MET A 124 -8.34 14.94 -13.29
C MET A 124 -6.90 14.88 -13.80
N LEU A 125 -6.10 15.91 -13.53
CA LEU A 125 -4.69 15.96 -13.91
C LEU A 125 -3.88 14.86 -13.20
N ALA A 126 -4.18 14.59 -11.93
CA ALA A 126 -3.55 13.51 -11.18
C ALA A 126 -3.89 12.13 -11.74
N MET A 127 -5.15 11.93 -12.14
CA MET A 127 -5.59 10.71 -12.81
C MET A 127 -4.91 10.54 -14.16
N LEU A 128 -4.84 11.60 -14.97
CA LEU A 128 -4.15 11.56 -16.26
C LEU A 128 -2.68 11.16 -16.07
N HIS A 129 -1.90 11.97 -15.34
CA HIS A 129 -0.47 11.72 -15.15
C HIS A 129 -0.21 10.40 -14.42
N GLY A 130 -1.02 10.07 -13.40
CA GLY A 130 -0.89 8.81 -12.67
C GLY A 130 -1.09 7.57 -13.55
N LEU A 131 -1.97 7.65 -14.56
CA LEU A 131 -2.25 6.56 -15.50
C LEU A 131 -1.32 6.55 -16.72
N THR A 132 -0.80 7.70 -17.16
CA THR A 132 -0.02 7.82 -18.39
C THR A 132 1.48 7.88 -18.17
N ASP A 133 1.95 8.43 -17.04
CA ASP A 133 3.38 8.59 -16.80
C ASP A 133 4.09 7.23 -16.85
N GLU A 134 5.35 7.26 -17.30
CA GLU A 134 6.20 6.08 -17.36
C GLU A 134 6.43 5.51 -15.96
N ILE A 135 6.17 4.21 -15.84
CA ILE A 135 6.42 3.46 -14.61
C ILE A 135 7.40 2.33 -14.88
N THR A 136 8.07 1.93 -13.82
CA THR A 136 8.92 0.74 -13.78
C THR A 136 8.22 -0.22 -12.85
N PRO A 137 7.44 -1.18 -13.38
CA PRO A 137 6.75 -2.16 -12.57
C PRO A 137 7.75 -2.91 -11.68
N VAL A 138 7.42 -3.08 -10.41
CA VAL A 138 8.26 -3.84 -9.50
C VAL A 138 8.00 -5.32 -9.73
N LYS A 139 9.05 -6.06 -10.04
CA LYS A 139 8.97 -7.52 -10.12
C LYS A 139 8.68 -8.08 -8.73
N GLY A 140 7.58 -8.80 -8.59
CA GLY A 140 7.16 -9.37 -7.33
C GLY A 140 5.79 -10.03 -7.44
N ASN A 141 5.39 -10.79 -6.44
CA ASN A 141 4.05 -11.38 -6.39
C ASN A 141 3.08 -10.40 -5.71
N SER A 142 2.21 -9.76 -6.50
CA SER A 142 1.22 -8.81 -6.02
C SER A 142 0.31 -9.39 -4.93
N HIS A 143 -0.06 -10.68 -5.01
CA HIS A 143 -0.89 -11.34 -4.00
C HIS A 143 -0.17 -11.49 -2.66
N LEU A 144 1.14 -11.77 -2.68
CA LEU A 144 1.94 -11.85 -1.45
C LEU A 144 2.04 -10.49 -0.76
N LEU A 145 2.27 -9.43 -1.54
CA LEU A 145 2.34 -8.05 -1.05
C LEU A 145 1.00 -7.62 -0.45
N ILE A 146 -0.09 -7.74 -1.21
CA ILE A 146 -1.44 -7.41 -0.71
C ILE A 146 -1.68 -8.14 0.61
N GLY A 147 -1.40 -9.44 0.68
CA GLY A 147 -1.62 -10.20 1.90
C GLY A 147 -0.64 -9.89 3.06
N SER A 148 0.33 -8.99 2.91
CA SER A 148 1.14 -8.47 4.02
C SER A 148 0.74 -7.05 4.45
N LEU A 149 -0.19 -6.42 3.75
CA LEU A 149 -0.72 -5.11 4.10
C LEU A 149 -1.91 -5.22 5.04
N ASP A 150 -2.08 -4.19 5.88
CA ASP A 150 -3.26 -4.05 6.72
C ASP A 150 -4.46 -3.66 5.84
N ASP A 151 -5.59 -4.35 6.02
CA ASP A 151 -6.79 -4.23 5.20
C ASP A 151 -7.95 -3.51 5.90
N ARG A 152 -7.70 -2.99 7.11
CA ARG A 152 -8.70 -2.30 7.92
C ARG A 152 -8.20 -0.94 8.36
N ILE A 153 -9.07 0.05 8.21
CA ILE A 153 -8.90 1.37 8.80
C ILE A 153 -9.31 1.27 10.27
N PRO A 154 -8.44 1.61 11.24
CA PRO A 154 -8.80 1.60 12.65
C PRO A 154 -9.94 2.58 12.95
N ASP A 155 -10.93 2.13 13.73
CA ASP A 155 -12.12 2.93 14.09
C ASP A 155 -11.75 4.19 14.92
N ASP A 156 -10.61 4.17 15.60
CA ASP A 156 -10.13 5.20 16.52
C ASP A 156 -9.22 6.25 15.85
N GLN A 157 -8.89 6.10 14.57
CA GLN A 157 -8.06 7.04 13.84
C GLN A 157 -8.89 8.10 13.11
N LEU A 158 -8.54 9.36 13.33
CA LEU A 158 -9.00 10.54 12.56
C LEU A 158 -10.51 10.82 12.58
N THR A 159 -11.27 10.26 13.54
CA THR A 159 -12.71 10.53 13.68
C THR A 159 -13.11 10.83 15.11
N THR A 160 -14.02 11.79 15.27
CA THR A 160 -14.60 12.15 16.58
C THR A 160 -16.11 11.93 16.63
N TYR A 161 -16.76 11.72 15.48
CA TYR A 161 -18.22 11.62 15.38
C TYR A 161 -18.68 10.19 15.11
N LYS A 162 -19.79 9.78 15.75
CA LYS A 162 -20.37 8.44 15.62
C LYS A 162 -20.78 8.08 14.18
N LEU A 163 -21.18 9.09 13.40
CA LEU A 163 -21.54 8.91 11.99
C LEU A 163 -20.31 8.54 11.15
N ASP A 164 -19.17 9.17 11.40
CA ASP A 164 -17.92 8.87 10.70
C ASP A 164 -17.47 7.43 10.98
N VAL A 165 -17.58 7.00 12.24
CA VAL A 165 -17.29 5.61 12.63
C VAL A 165 -18.23 4.62 11.91
N PHE A 166 -19.51 4.95 11.79
CA PHE A 166 -20.45 4.12 11.04
C PHE A 166 -20.05 4.02 9.55
N ILE A 167 -19.73 5.15 8.91
CA ILE A 167 -19.27 5.19 7.52
C ILE A 167 -17.98 4.36 7.35
N ILE A 168 -17.01 4.52 8.25
CA ILE A 168 -15.76 3.75 8.25
C ILE A 168 -16.07 2.26 8.34
N ARG A 169 -16.98 1.82 9.23
CA ARG A 169 -17.36 0.42 9.35
C ARG A 169 -18.00 -0.12 8.08
N SER A 170 -18.88 0.64 7.44
CA SER A 170 -19.48 0.25 6.14
C SER A 170 -18.43 0.13 5.04
N ILE A 171 -17.47 1.07 4.97
CA ILE A 171 -16.36 1.01 4.03
C ILE A 171 -15.48 -0.21 4.34
N ASN A 172 -15.06 -0.38 5.59
CA ASN A 172 -14.25 -1.51 6.05
C ASN A 172 -14.91 -2.86 5.72
N PHE A 173 -16.24 -2.96 5.77
CA PHE A 173 -16.96 -4.17 5.35
C PHE A 173 -16.70 -4.50 3.87
N ILE A 174 -16.89 -3.52 2.98
CA ILE A 174 -16.69 -3.70 1.54
C ILE A 174 -15.22 -4.01 1.24
N TYR A 175 -14.31 -3.27 1.87
CA TYR A 175 -12.87 -3.48 1.72
C TYR A 175 -12.44 -4.85 2.22
N SER A 176 -12.88 -5.25 3.43
CA SER A 176 -12.54 -6.55 4.02
C SER A 176 -13.09 -7.69 3.16
N PHE A 177 -14.28 -7.54 2.58
CA PHE A 177 -14.84 -8.54 1.67
C PHE A 177 -13.97 -8.70 0.41
N ASN A 178 -13.68 -7.61 -0.29
CA ASN A 178 -12.84 -7.62 -1.49
C ASN A 178 -11.44 -8.18 -1.19
N PHE A 179 -10.85 -7.78 -0.06
CA PHE A 179 -9.53 -8.23 0.37
C PHE A 179 -9.52 -9.70 0.81
N SER A 180 -10.61 -10.21 1.39
CA SER A 180 -10.73 -11.62 1.77
C SER A 180 -10.71 -12.53 0.55
N CYS A 181 -11.35 -12.13 -0.55
CA CYS A 181 -11.25 -12.84 -1.83
C CYS A 181 -9.80 -12.91 -2.34
N LEU A 182 -9.05 -11.82 -2.21
CA LEU A 182 -7.61 -11.78 -2.57
C LEU A 182 -6.74 -12.63 -1.64
N LYS A 183 -7.00 -12.62 -0.33
CA LYS A 183 -6.29 -13.46 0.66
C LYS A 183 -6.55 -14.96 0.42
N ALA A 184 -7.77 -15.33 0.02
CA ALA A 184 -8.09 -16.71 -0.34
C ALA A 184 -7.27 -17.18 -1.55
N ILE A 185 -7.10 -16.30 -2.56
CA ILE A 185 -6.24 -16.56 -3.73
C ILE A 185 -4.76 -16.67 -3.31
N LYS A 186 -4.27 -15.80 -2.42
CA LYS A 186 -2.91 -15.91 -1.84
C LYS A 186 -2.66 -17.27 -1.21
N MET A 187 -3.58 -17.77 -0.38
CA MET A 187 -3.45 -19.08 0.26
C MET A 187 -3.35 -20.22 -0.77
N SER A 188 -4.05 -20.11 -1.89
CA SER A 188 -3.95 -21.05 -3.01
C SER A 188 -2.56 -21.00 -3.67
N TYR A 189 -2.06 -19.80 -3.98
CA TYR A 189 -0.72 -19.60 -4.55
C TYR A 189 0.40 -20.07 -3.61
N GLN A 190 0.32 -19.76 -2.32
CA GLN A 190 1.31 -20.19 -1.32
C GLN A 190 1.39 -21.72 -1.24
N LYS A 191 0.25 -22.39 -1.17
CA LYS A 191 0.18 -23.87 -1.22
C LYS A 191 0.78 -24.42 -2.52
N GLN A 192 0.56 -23.75 -3.65
CA GLN A 192 1.09 -24.19 -4.94
C GLN A 192 2.62 -24.04 -5.02
N ILE A 193 3.17 -22.95 -4.48
CA ILE A 193 4.62 -22.73 -4.37
C ILE A 193 5.24 -23.77 -3.44
N GLU A 194 4.69 -23.96 -2.24
CA GLU A 194 5.15 -24.98 -1.28
C GLU A 194 5.16 -26.38 -1.91
N LYS A 195 4.09 -26.74 -2.63
CA LYS A 195 4.00 -28.02 -3.35
C LYS A 195 5.08 -28.16 -4.43
N ARG A 196 5.37 -27.09 -5.20
CA ARG A 196 6.45 -27.10 -6.21
C ARG A 196 7.83 -27.21 -5.58
N VAL A 197 8.10 -26.47 -4.50
CA VAL A 197 9.37 -26.54 -3.77
C VAL A 197 9.58 -27.95 -3.22
N LEU A 198 8.56 -28.54 -2.59
CA LEU A 198 8.61 -29.93 -2.10
C LEU A 198 8.87 -30.93 -3.23
N GLN A 199 8.23 -30.76 -4.40
CA GLN A 199 8.46 -31.59 -5.58
C GLN A 199 9.90 -31.47 -6.11
N ILE A 200 10.44 -30.25 -6.17
CA ILE A 200 11.82 -30.01 -6.61
C ILE A 200 12.81 -30.61 -5.61
N SER A 201 12.63 -30.37 -4.30
CA SER A 201 13.48 -30.96 -3.26
C SER A 201 13.44 -32.49 -3.31
N HIS A 202 12.26 -33.09 -3.46
CA HIS A 202 12.11 -34.54 -3.62
C HIS A 202 12.80 -35.06 -4.90
N ARG A 203 12.76 -34.30 -5.99
CA ARG A 203 13.46 -34.64 -7.24
C ARG A 203 14.98 -34.58 -7.09
N LEU A 204 15.49 -33.56 -6.41
CA LEU A 204 16.93 -33.38 -6.15
C LEU A 204 17.47 -34.43 -5.18
N LEU A 205 16.68 -34.86 -4.19
CA LEU A 205 17.06 -35.91 -3.24
C LEU A 205 17.09 -37.30 -3.90
N ASN A 206 16.20 -37.56 -4.88
CA ASN A 206 16.07 -38.88 -5.51
C ASN A 206 16.80 -39.03 -6.85
N ASN A 207 17.26 -37.94 -7.45
CA ASN A 207 18.16 -37.90 -8.60
C ASN A 207 19.20 -36.82 -8.35
N PRO A 208 20.23 -37.11 -7.51
CA PRO A 208 21.34 -36.18 -7.35
C PRO A 208 21.97 -35.95 -8.73
N VAL A 209 22.18 -34.69 -9.07
CA VAL A 209 22.93 -34.33 -10.27
C VAL A 209 24.40 -34.59 -9.94
N ASP A 210 25.02 -35.55 -10.61
CA ASP A 210 26.47 -35.83 -10.55
C ASP A 210 27.30 -34.63 -11.02
#